data_AF-A0AB34R1E6-F1
#
_entry.id   AF-A0AB34R1E6-F1
#
_cell.length_a   1.000
_cell.length_b   1.000
_cell.length_c   1.000
_cell.angle_alpha   90.00
_cell.angle_beta   90.00
_cell.angle_gamma   90.00
#
_symmetry.space_group_name_H-M   'P 1'
#
loop_
_entity.id
_entity.type
_entity.pdbx_description
1 polymer ?
#
loop_
_entity_poly.entity_id
_entity_poly.type
_entity_poly.pdbx_seq_one_letter_code
_entity_poly.pdbx_strand_id
1 'polypeptide(L)'
;MEQAALKKMRTKQIAVSNLFVGLMIIVFFMLIQIVKIQFTHFLFCLGILMLLQGILGFIRKGTTKSFIPIFEQIAIYEKEKLGKEWEKEKRLDNVWKVILSGIMFIQSFTFQNVDNTFSDVDPALIIFLFLMVLAILNISMLFRFRKIDRSTVGELTGYTKESNIMAIALGFFMAIIIFIFIVIFLLP
;
A
#
# COMPACT_ATOMS: atom_id res chain seq x y z
N MET A 1 -13.34 -19.28 -13.98
CA MET A 1 -13.15 -19.80 -12.60
C MET A 1 -14.51 -19.94 -11.95
N GLU A 2 -14.77 -21.05 -11.26
CA GLU A 2 -16.03 -21.27 -10.53
C GLU A 2 -16.20 -20.24 -9.39
N GLN A 3 -17.44 -19.79 -9.13
CA GLN A 3 -17.70 -18.74 -8.13
C GLN A 3 -17.20 -19.11 -6.72
N ALA A 4 -17.32 -20.38 -6.34
CA ALA A 4 -16.84 -20.87 -5.05
C ALA A 4 -15.30 -20.77 -4.93
N ALA A 5 -14.58 -21.12 -6.00
CA ALA A 5 -13.13 -20.99 -6.06
C ALA A 5 -12.68 -19.54 -6.00
N LEU A 6 -13.37 -18.63 -6.70
CA LEU A 6 -13.10 -17.19 -6.68
C LEU A 6 -13.27 -16.61 -5.27
N LYS A 7 -14.38 -16.94 -4.59
CA LYS A 7 -14.63 -16.49 -3.21
C LYS A 7 -13.52 -16.96 -2.27
N LYS A 8 -13.13 -18.24 -2.36
CA LYS A 8 -12.03 -18.82 -1.56
C LYS A 8 -10.70 -18.09 -1.82
N MET A 9 -10.39 -17.77 -3.07
CA MET A 9 -9.19 -17.01 -3.44
C MET A 9 -9.21 -15.60 -2.83
N ARG A 10 -10.32 -14.85 -2.95
CA ARG A 10 -10.46 -13.50 -2.39
C ARG A 10 -10.39 -13.49 -0.86
N THR A 11 -10.99 -14.46 -0.18
CA THR A 11 -10.86 -14.59 1.28
C THR A 11 -9.41 -14.83 1.71
N LYS A 12 -8.69 -15.71 1.00
CA LYS A 12 -7.26 -15.92 1.25
C LYS A 12 -6.42 -14.67 0.97
N GLN A 13 -6.75 -13.92 -0.09
CA GLN A 13 -6.10 -12.65 -0.40
C GLN A 13 -6.20 -11.68 0.78
N ILE A 14 -7.41 -11.47 1.30
CA ILE A 14 -7.65 -10.58 2.45
C ILE A 14 -6.87 -11.06 3.66
N ALA A 15 -6.95 -12.34 4.00
CA ALA A 15 -6.29 -12.90 5.18
C ALA A 15 -4.76 -12.75 5.10
N VAL A 16 -4.16 -13.12 3.97
CA VAL A 16 -2.71 -13.05 3.78
C VAL A 16 -2.23 -11.59 3.73
N SER A 17 -2.95 -10.69 3.06
CA SER A 17 -2.60 -9.27 3.02
C SER A 17 -2.64 -8.62 4.40
N ASN A 18 -3.71 -8.85 5.18
CA ASN A 18 -3.82 -8.30 6.53
C ASN A 18 -2.76 -8.87 7.47
N LEU A 19 -2.53 -10.19 7.42
CA LEU A 19 -1.48 -10.83 8.22
C LEU A 19 -0.09 -10.27 7.86
N PHE A 20 0.21 -10.15 6.57
CA PHE A 20 1.50 -9.63 6.11
C PHE A 20 1.71 -8.18 6.56
N VAL A 21 0.72 -7.30 6.37
CA VAL A 21 0.81 -5.89 6.79
C VAL A 21 0.90 -5.78 8.32
N GLY A 22 0.10 -6.56 9.05
CA GLY A 22 0.17 -6.61 10.51
C GLY A 22 1.57 -7.00 11.01
N LEU A 23 2.13 -8.08 10.47
CA LEU A 23 3.47 -8.54 10.83
C LEU A 23 4.55 -7.52 10.45
N MET A 24 4.48 -6.91 9.27
CA MET A 24 5.43 -5.89 8.83
C MET A 24 5.44 -4.68 9.78
N ILE A 25 4.27 -4.23 10.24
CA ILE A 25 4.16 -3.10 11.18
C ILE A 25 4.75 -3.48 12.55
N ILE A 26 4.45 -4.68 13.06
CA ILE A 26 5.02 -5.16 14.34
C ILE A 26 6.55 -5.25 14.25
N VAL A 27 7.08 -5.86 13.19
CA VAL A 27 8.53 -5.95 12.95
C VAL A 27 9.15 -4.55 12.85
N PHE A 28 8.49 -3.64 12.14
CA PHE A 28 8.95 -2.26 12.02
C PHE A 28 9.07 -1.55 13.38
N PHE A 29 8.05 -1.63 14.23
CA PHE A 29 8.11 -1.04 15.57
C PHE A 29 9.18 -1.69 16.46
N MET A 30 9.32 -3.01 16.42
CA MET A 30 10.39 -3.70 17.15
C MET A 30 11.78 -3.23 16.70
N LEU A 31 12.01 -3.07 15.40
CA LEU A 31 13.29 -2.60 14.86
C LEU A 31 13.61 -1.17 15.31
N ILE A 32 12.63 -0.26 15.30
CA ILE A 32 12.83 1.10 15.81
C ILE A 32 13.24 1.09 17.28
N GLN A 33 12.54 0.31 18.12
CA GLN A 33 12.78 0.25 19.55
C GLN A 33 14.15 -0.36 19.91
N ILE A 34 14.55 -1.42 19.21
CA ILE A 34 15.82 -2.14 19.49
C ILE A 34 17.02 -1.37 18.95
N VAL A 35 16.94 -0.90 17.71
CA VAL A 35 18.10 -0.36 16.97
C VAL A 35 18.25 1.15 17.19
N LYS A 36 17.25 1.83 17.80
CA LYS A 36 17.22 3.28 18.01
C LYS A 36 17.55 4.05 16.72
N ILE A 37 17.03 3.54 15.59
CA ILE A 37 17.24 4.15 14.27
C ILE A 37 16.61 5.53 14.28
N GLN A 38 17.38 6.53 13.84
CA GLN A 38 16.85 7.87 13.68
C GLN A 38 15.78 7.88 12.59
N PHE A 39 14.71 8.67 12.76
CA PHE A 39 13.59 8.73 11.83
C PHE A 39 14.03 9.07 10.41
N THR A 40 15.02 9.95 10.28
CA THR A 40 15.64 10.33 9.01
C THR A 40 16.27 9.13 8.29
N HIS A 41 17.05 8.32 9.00
CA HIS A 41 17.66 7.11 8.45
C HIS A 41 16.60 6.10 8.02
N PHE A 42 15.52 5.97 8.80
CA PHE A 42 14.40 5.11 8.41
C PHE A 42 13.76 5.57 7.10
N LEU A 43 13.42 6.86 6.97
CA LEU A 43 12.85 7.42 5.74
C LEU A 43 13.79 7.25 4.55
N PHE A 44 15.09 7.44 4.75
CA PHE A 44 16.11 7.23 3.73
C PHE A 44 16.13 5.76 3.24
N CYS A 45 16.21 4.80 4.17
CA CYS A 45 16.18 3.38 3.85
C CYS A 45 14.88 2.97 3.16
N LEU A 46 13.74 3.48 3.64
CA LEU A 46 12.44 3.23 3.00
C LEU A 46 12.41 3.79 1.57
N GLY A 47 12.95 5.00 1.37
CA GLY A 47 13.13 5.61 0.06
C GLY A 47 13.95 4.73 -0.90
N ILE A 48 15.07 4.16 -0.45
CA ILE A 48 15.88 3.21 -1.23
C ILE A 48 15.07 1.96 -1.58
N LEU A 49 14.41 1.34 -0.60
CA LEU A 49 13.61 0.13 -0.82
C LEU A 49 12.50 0.37 -1.86
N MET A 50 11.79 1.50 -1.76
CA MET A 50 10.74 1.86 -2.72
C MET A 50 11.30 2.13 -4.10
N LEU A 51 12.46 2.80 -4.21
CA LEU A 51 13.13 3.04 -5.48
C LEU A 51 13.51 1.73 -6.17
N LEU A 52 14.15 0.83 -5.43
CA LEU A 52 14.55 -0.48 -5.94
C LEU A 52 13.34 -1.30 -6.38
N GLN A 53 12.26 -1.31 -5.59
CA GLN A 53 11.01 -1.97 -5.98
C GLN A 53 10.40 -1.37 -7.25
N GLY A 54 10.41 -0.04 -7.38
CA GLY A 54 9.95 0.65 -8.59
C GLY A 54 10.76 0.26 -9.83
N ILE A 55 12.10 0.33 -9.74
CA ILE A 55 13.03 -0.03 -10.82
C ILE A 55 12.88 -1.50 -11.22
N LEU A 56 12.92 -2.42 -10.24
CA LEU A 56 12.73 -3.85 -10.49
C LEU A 56 11.35 -4.14 -11.11
N GLY A 57 10.33 -3.39 -10.69
CA GLY A 57 8.99 -3.46 -11.26
C GLY A 57 8.95 -3.09 -12.74
N PHE A 58 9.66 -2.03 -13.16
CA PHE A 58 9.80 -1.67 -14.57
C PHE A 58 10.55 -2.72 -15.38
N ILE A 59 11.63 -3.29 -14.82
CA ILE A 59 12.43 -4.34 -15.47
C ILE A 59 11.60 -5.61 -15.69
N ARG A 60 10.78 -6.00 -14.70
CA ARG A 60 9.95 -7.22 -14.74
C ARG A 60 8.76 -7.14 -15.71
N LYS A 61 8.50 -6.00 -16.37
CA LYS A 61 7.51 -5.82 -17.45
C LYS A 61 6.19 -6.60 -17.29
N GLY A 62 5.58 -6.57 -16.11
CA GLY A 62 4.27 -7.20 -15.90
C GLY A 62 4.28 -8.74 -15.83
N THR A 63 5.32 -9.32 -15.24
CA THR A 63 5.28 -10.72 -14.78
C THR A 63 4.22 -10.90 -13.68
N THR A 64 3.48 -12.01 -13.72
CA THR A 64 2.54 -12.40 -12.64
C THR A 64 3.23 -13.15 -11.50
N LYS A 65 4.51 -13.51 -11.67
CA LYS A 65 5.31 -14.27 -10.71
C LYS A 65 5.37 -13.56 -9.35
N SER A 66 5.07 -14.31 -8.30
CA SER A 66 5.15 -13.85 -6.92
C SER A 66 5.82 -14.91 -6.05
N PHE A 67 6.52 -14.47 -5.01
CA PHE A 67 7.06 -15.36 -3.99
C PHE A 67 5.94 -16.06 -3.18
N ILE A 68 4.81 -15.37 -3.00
CA ILE A 68 3.65 -15.88 -2.28
C ILE A 68 2.65 -16.42 -3.30
N PRO A 69 2.35 -17.74 -3.32
CA PRO A 69 1.53 -18.36 -4.37
C PRO A 69 0.14 -17.76 -4.55
N ILE A 70 -0.51 -17.32 -3.46
CA ILE A 70 -1.85 -16.72 -3.58
C ILE A 70 -1.83 -15.44 -4.41
N PHE A 71 -0.77 -14.61 -4.29
CA PHE A 71 -0.64 -13.38 -5.07
C PHE A 71 -0.33 -13.64 -6.54
N GLU A 72 0.37 -14.73 -6.86
CA GLU A 72 0.55 -15.16 -8.25
C GLU A 72 -0.79 -15.61 -8.86
N GLN A 73 -1.58 -16.40 -8.14
CA GLN A 73 -2.92 -16.83 -8.59
C GLN A 73 -3.83 -15.63 -8.88
N ILE A 74 -3.85 -14.65 -7.98
CA ILE A 74 -4.61 -13.41 -8.15
C ILE A 74 -4.10 -12.62 -9.37
N ALA A 75 -2.77 -12.49 -9.50
CA ALA A 75 -2.18 -11.74 -10.60
C ALA A 75 -2.49 -12.36 -11.97
N ILE A 76 -2.49 -13.69 -12.08
CA ILE A 76 -2.90 -14.40 -13.30
C ILE A 76 -4.36 -14.09 -13.63
N TYR A 77 -5.26 -14.30 -12.67
CA TYR A 77 -6.69 -14.05 -12.85
C TYR A 77 -6.99 -12.59 -13.23
N GLU A 78 -6.38 -11.62 -12.54
CA GLU A 78 -6.63 -10.21 -12.82
C GLU A 78 -6.00 -9.77 -14.15
N LYS A 79 -4.86 -10.34 -14.54
CA LYS A 79 -4.24 -10.07 -15.85
C LYS A 79 -5.11 -10.59 -16.99
N GLU A 80 -5.73 -11.76 -16.84
CA GLU A 80 -6.68 -12.31 -17.81
C GLU A 80 -7.91 -11.41 -17.98
N LYS A 81 -8.44 -10.87 -16.88
CA LYS A 81 -9.62 -9.97 -16.87
C LYS A 81 -9.34 -8.58 -17.43
N LEU A 82 -8.23 -7.97 -17.01
CA LEU A 82 -7.91 -6.57 -17.32
C LEU A 82 -7.08 -6.40 -18.61
N GLY A 83 -6.38 -7.45 -19.06
CA GLY A 83 -5.56 -7.42 -20.26
C GLY A 83 -4.55 -6.27 -20.24
N LYS A 84 -4.64 -5.37 -21.24
CA LYS A 84 -3.75 -4.20 -21.35
C LYS A 84 -3.89 -3.21 -20.19
N GLU A 85 -5.05 -3.13 -19.55
CA GLU A 85 -5.24 -2.26 -18.37
C GLU A 85 -4.42 -2.76 -17.18
N TRP A 86 -4.21 -4.07 -17.06
CA TRP A 86 -3.35 -4.60 -16.01
C TRP A 86 -1.90 -4.12 -16.14
N GLU A 87 -1.38 -4.06 -17.37
CA GLU A 87 -0.02 -3.57 -17.62
C GLU A 87 0.11 -2.06 -17.35
N LYS A 88 -0.92 -1.28 -17.71
CA LYS A 88 -0.99 0.15 -17.38
C LYS A 88 -1.02 0.37 -15.88
N GLU A 89 -1.86 -0.39 -15.16
CA GLU A 89 -1.94 -0.36 -13.71
C GLU A 89 -0.58 -0.67 -13.07
N LYS A 90 0.09 -1.74 -13.50
CA LYS A 90 1.43 -2.09 -13.00
C LYS A 90 2.48 -1.04 -13.30
N ARG A 91 2.43 -0.42 -14.48
CA ARG A 91 3.32 0.69 -14.82
C ARG A 91 3.10 1.87 -13.88
N LEU A 92 1.85 2.27 -13.65
CA LEU A 92 1.54 3.39 -12.76
C LEU A 92 1.90 3.09 -11.29
N ASP A 93 1.66 1.87 -10.81
CA ASP A 93 2.09 1.44 -9.48
C ASP A 93 3.60 1.62 -9.29
N ASN A 94 4.41 1.27 -10.29
CA ASN A 94 5.86 1.50 -10.24
C ASN A 94 6.25 2.97 -10.34
N VAL A 95 5.52 3.79 -11.12
CA VAL A 95 5.71 5.26 -11.14
C VAL A 95 5.45 5.84 -9.75
N TRP A 96 4.36 5.43 -9.10
CA TRP A 96 4.04 5.88 -7.74
C TRP A 96 5.12 5.49 -6.73
N LYS A 97 5.69 4.29 -6.82
CA LYS A 97 6.83 3.90 -5.96
C LYS A 97 8.04 4.82 -6.13
N VAL A 98 8.35 5.22 -7.36
CA VAL A 98 9.44 6.17 -7.63
C VAL A 98 9.11 7.56 -7.07
N ILE A 99 7.88 8.05 -7.27
CA ILE A 99 7.44 9.34 -6.72
C ILE A 99 7.51 9.32 -5.18
N LEU A 100 6.96 8.29 -4.55
CA LEU A 100 6.97 8.13 -3.10
C LEU A 100 8.40 8.01 -2.57
N SER A 101 9.29 7.32 -3.26
CA SER A 101 10.72 7.28 -2.94
C SER A 101 11.34 8.69 -2.91
N GLY A 102 11.07 9.51 -3.93
CA GLY A 102 11.51 10.91 -3.96
C GLY A 102 10.99 11.72 -2.77
N ILE A 103 9.71 11.53 -2.41
CA ILE A 103 9.12 12.17 -1.22
C ILE A 103 9.82 11.71 0.06
N MET A 104 10.08 10.41 0.22
CA MET A 104 10.80 9.87 1.39
C MET A 104 12.22 10.46 1.52
N PHE A 105 12.94 10.61 0.40
CA PHE A 105 14.25 11.27 0.41
C PHE A 105 14.14 12.73 0.82
N ILE A 106 13.22 13.49 0.23
CA ILE A 106 13.01 14.89 0.60
C ILE A 106 12.74 15.01 2.10
N GLN A 107 11.80 14.21 2.63
CA GLN A 107 11.51 14.20 4.07
C GLN A 107 12.73 13.84 4.92
N SER A 108 13.51 12.83 4.50
CA SER A 108 14.74 12.45 5.20
C SER A 108 15.76 13.58 5.27
N PHE A 109 15.86 14.44 4.25
CA PHE A 109 16.77 15.59 4.26
C PHE A 109 16.20 16.78 5.03
N THR A 110 14.88 16.99 4.96
CA THR A 110 14.21 18.09 5.67
C THR A 110 14.23 17.91 7.19
N PHE A 111 14.09 16.67 7.69
CA PHE A 111 13.96 16.40 9.13
C PHE A 111 15.29 16.07 9.83
N GLN A 112 16.45 16.31 9.21
CA GLN A 112 17.77 15.94 9.76
C GLN A 112 18.09 16.59 11.13
N ASN A 113 17.54 17.77 11.37
CA ASN A 113 17.80 18.55 12.58
C ASN A 113 16.66 18.48 13.61
N VAL A 114 15.72 17.55 13.43
CA VAL A 114 14.63 17.30 14.39
C VAL A 114 15.07 16.15 15.30
N ASP A 115 15.01 16.37 16.61
CA ASP A 115 15.34 15.32 17.59
C ASP A 115 14.45 14.09 17.38
N ASN A 116 15.04 12.89 17.55
CA ASN A 116 14.33 11.64 17.28
C ASN A 116 13.22 11.37 18.29
N THR A 117 12.01 11.77 17.93
CA THR A 117 10.81 11.70 18.77
C THR A 117 10.03 10.38 18.64
N PHE A 118 10.57 9.33 18.02
CA PHE A 118 9.82 8.07 17.85
C PHE A 118 9.42 7.43 19.19
N SER A 119 10.24 7.63 20.22
CA SER A 119 9.99 7.14 21.58
C SER A 119 8.87 7.89 22.30
N ASP A 120 8.56 9.12 21.86
CA ASP A 120 7.57 10.00 22.49
C ASP A 120 6.26 10.07 21.69
N VAL A 121 6.14 9.27 20.60
CA VAL A 121 4.88 9.19 19.85
C VAL A 121 3.83 8.48 20.70
N ASP A 122 2.69 9.14 20.89
CA ASP A 122 1.55 8.60 21.62
C ASP A 122 1.14 7.21 21.05
N PRO A 123 1.12 6.16 21.88
CA PRO A 123 0.64 4.83 21.47
C PRO A 123 -0.77 4.85 20.85
N ALA A 124 -1.65 5.77 21.27
CA ALA A 124 -2.97 5.95 20.70
C ALA A 124 -2.90 6.38 19.22
N LEU A 125 -1.97 7.28 18.86
CA LEU A 125 -1.74 7.66 17.47
C LEU A 125 -1.26 6.47 16.64
N ILE A 126 -0.35 5.66 17.19
CA ILE A 126 0.18 4.48 16.51
C ILE A 126 -0.92 3.45 16.24
N ILE A 127 -1.74 3.12 17.26
CA ILE A 127 -2.86 2.18 17.12
C ILE A 127 -3.89 2.73 16.14
N PHE A 128 -4.19 4.03 16.21
CA PHE A 128 -5.10 4.68 15.28
C PHE A 128 -4.59 4.57 13.84
N LEU A 129 -3.34 4.96 13.56
CA LEU A 129 -2.74 4.83 12.24
C LEU A 129 -2.72 3.39 11.75
N PHE A 130 -2.43 2.43 12.61
CA PHE A 130 -2.50 1.00 12.30
C PHE A 130 -3.89 0.57 11.83
N LEU A 131 -4.94 0.92 12.58
CA LEU A 131 -6.32 0.64 12.21
C LEU A 131 -6.71 1.32 10.89
N MET A 132 -6.25 2.56 10.69
CA MET A 132 -6.47 3.30 9.44
C MET A 132 -5.82 2.60 8.24
N VAL A 133 -4.57 2.10 8.37
CA VAL A 133 -3.89 1.33 7.31
C VAL A 133 -4.64 0.02 6.99
N LEU A 134 -5.14 -0.68 8.01
CA LEU A 134 -5.97 -1.87 7.78
C LEU A 134 -7.29 -1.51 7.10
N ALA A 135 -7.96 -0.44 7.53
CA ALA A 135 -9.22 0.00 6.94
C ALA A 135 -9.05 0.34 5.45
N ILE A 136 -8.07 1.17 5.09
CA ILE A 136 -7.82 1.54 3.70
C ILE A 136 -7.50 0.32 2.83
N LEU A 137 -6.68 -0.61 3.34
CA LEU A 137 -6.31 -1.81 2.60
C LEU A 137 -7.53 -2.69 2.31
N ASN A 138 -8.38 -2.93 3.33
CA ASN A 138 -9.58 -3.74 3.17
C ASN A 138 -10.65 -3.06 2.29
N ILE A 139 -10.85 -1.75 2.45
CA ILE A 139 -11.79 -0.99 1.61
C ILE A 139 -11.32 -0.99 0.14
N SER A 140 -10.03 -0.75 -0.10
CA SER A 140 -9.45 -0.76 -1.45
C SER A 140 -9.59 -2.13 -2.12
N MET A 141 -9.32 -3.21 -1.38
CA MET A 141 -9.55 -4.58 -1.86
C MET A 141 -11.03 -4.83 -2.18
N LEU A 142 -11.95 -4.39 -1.32
CA LEU A 142 -13.39 -4.56 -1.54
C LEU A 142 -13.85 -3.88 -2.84
N PHE A 143 -13.41 -2.64 -3.09
CA PHE A 143 -13.73 -1.93 -4.34
C PHE A 143 -13.14 -2.64 -5.56
N ARG A 144 -11.87 -3.05 -5.49
CA ARG A 144 -11.21 -3.82 -6.55
C ARG A 144 -11.97 -5.11 -6.87
N PHE A 145 -12.35 -5.89 -5.85
CA PHE A 145 -13.06 -7.16 -6.04
C PHE A 145 -14.42 -6.93 -6.66
N ARG A 146 -15.19 -5.96 -6.14
CA ARG A 146 -16.51 -5.62 -6.70
C ARG A 146 -16.42 -5.20 -8.16
N LYS A 147 -15.42 -4.42 -8.54
CA LYS A 147 -15.26 -3.93 -9.92
C LYS A 147 -14.75 -5.05 -10.85
N ILE A 148 -13.63 -5.70 -10.53
CA ILE A 148 -13.01 -6.72 -11.41
C ILE A 148 -13.87 -7.99 -11.52
N ASP A 149 -14.44 -8.45 -10.40
CA ASP A 149 -15.13 -9.74 -10.39
C ASP A 149 -16.50 -9.68 -11.06
N ARG A 150 -17.18 -8.52 -11.01
CA ARG A 150 -18.53 -8.33 -11.59
C ARG A 150 -18.53 -7.81 -13.02
N SER A 151 -17.46 -7.15 -13.47
CA SER A 151 -17.42 -6.55 -14.81
C SER A 151 -16.97 -7.52 -15.90
N THR A 152 -17.47 -7.30 -17.12
CA THR A 152 -16.95 -7.96 -18.32
C THR A 152 -15.63 -7.30 -18.78
N VAL A 153 -14.87 -7.96 -19.66
CA VAL A 153 -13.56 -7.45 -20.13
C VAL A 153 -13.70 -6.08 -20.81
N GLY A 154 -14.78 -5.85 -21.57
CA GLY A 154 -15.03 -4.56 -22.24
C GLY A 154 -15.35 -3.42 -21.26
N GLU A 155 -16.06 -3.72 -20.17
CA GLU A 155 -16.43 -2.75 -19.12
C GLU A 155 -15.24 -2.30 -18.27
N LEU A 156 -14.11 -3.01 -18.34
CA LEU A 156 -12.89 -2.67 -17.62
C LEU A 156 -11.96 -1.73 -18.39
N THR A 157 -12.37 -1.26 -19.58
CA THR A 157 -11.63 -0.24 -20.31
C THR A 157 -11.53 1.06 -19.51
N GLY A 158 -10.33 1.60 -19.37
CA GLY A 158 -10.10 2.80 -18.53
C GLY A 158 -10.09 2.55 -17.02
N TYR A 159 -10.23 1.29 -16.57
CA TYR A 159 -10.17 0.90 -15.16
C TYR A 159 -8.96 1.48 -14.43
N THR A 160 -7.80 1.54 -15.08
CA THR A 160 -6.57 2.08 -14.47
C THR A 160 -6.75 3.53 -14.01
N LYS A 161 -7.40 4.36 -14.83
CA LYS A 161 -7.64 5.78 -14.50
C LYS A 161 -8.65 5.89 -13.36
N GLU A 162 -9.75 5.14 -13.43
CA GLU A 162 -10.78 5.12 -12.38
C GLU A 162 -10.18 4.70 -11.03
N SER A 163 -9.42 3.61 -11.01
CA SER A 163 -8.77 3.09 -9.81
C SER A 163 -7.77 4.08 -9.23
N ASN A 164 -7.03 4.81 -10.07
CA ASN A 164 -6.08 5.82 -9.60
C ASN A 164 -6.80 7.05 -9.00
N ILE A 165 -7.89 7.52 -9.62
CA ILE A 165 -8.71 8.60 -9.06
C ILE A 165 -9.30 8.19 -7.71
N MET A 166 -9.83 6.96 -7.62
CA MET A 166 -10.35 6.42 -6.36
C MET A 166 -9.27 6.35 -5.28
N ALA A 167 -8.05 5.91 -5.63
CA ALA A 167 -6.93 5.85 -4.68
C ALA A 167 -6.55 7.25 -4.16
N ILE A 168 -6.50 8.26 -5.04
CA ILE A 168 -6.23 9.66 -4.65
C ILE A 168 -7.34 10.19 -3.74
N ALA A 169 -8.60 9.99 -4.10
CA ALA A 169 -9.75 10.44 -3.31
C ALA A 169 -9.75 9.81 -1.91
N LEU A 170 -9.49 8.50 -1.84
CA LEU A 170 -9.45 7.77 -0.58
C LEU A 170 -8.23 8.22 0.24
N GLY A 171 -7.05 8.40 -0.36
CA GLY A 171 -5.88 8.95 0.32
C GLY A 171 -6.11 10.35 0.90
N PHE A 172 -6.76 11.24 0.15
CA PHE A 172 -7.11 12.59 0.60
C PHE A 172 -8.11 12.56 1.77
N PHE A 173 -9.15 11.73 1.66
CA PHE A 173 -10.10 11.53 2.75
C PHE A 173 -9.42 11.05 4.03
N MET A 174 -8.47 10.13 3.92
CA MET A 174 -7.70 9.62 5.06
C MET A 174 -6.83 10.71 5.69
N ALA A 175 -6.19 11.55 4.89
CA ALA A 175 -5.40 12.67 5.39
C ALA A 175 -6.25 13.63 6.23
N ILE A 176 -7.49 13.90 5.80
CA ILE A 176 -8.45 14.71 6.56
C ILE A 176 -8.76 14.05 7.91
N ILE A 177 -9.07 12.75 7.93
CA ILE A 177 -9.39 12.05 9.20
C ILE A 177 -8.19 12.08 10.14
N ILE A 178 -6.98 11.80 9.64
CA ILE A 178 -5.76 11.83 10.46
C ILE A 178 -5.55 13.24 11.03
N PHE A 179 -5.71 14.27 10.22
CA PHE A 179 -5.58 15.66 10.67
C PHE A 179 -6.59 16.01 11.78
N ILE A 180 -7.86 15.65 11.61
CA ILE A 180 -8.91 15.85 12.62
C ILE A 180 -8.55 15.11 13.92
N PHE A 181 -8.09 13.87 13.81
CA PHE A 181 -7.68 13.09 14.99
C PHE A 181 -6.54 13.77 15.75
N ILE A 182 -5.49 14.22 15.06
CA ILE A 182 -4.37 14.92 15.69
C ILE A 182 -4.85 16.21 16.39
N VAL A 183 -5.68 17.01 15.74
CA VAL A 183 -6.20 18.28 16.30
C VAL A 183 -7.06 18.05 17.54
N ILE A 184 -7.94 17.04 17.52
CA ILE A 184 -8.89 16.82 18.62
C ILE A 184 -8.25 16.09 19.81
N PHE A 185 -7.34 15.13 19.55
CA PHE A 185 -6.89 14.20 20.58
C PHE A 185 -5.43 14.39 21.02
N LEU A 186 -4.58 15.05 20.22
CA LEU A 186 -3.14 15.16 20.52
C LEU A 186 -2.62 16.59 20.70
N LEU A 187 -3.28 17.58 20.11
CA LEU A 187 -2.99 19.01 20.31
C LEU A 187 -3.59 19.67 21.58
N PRO A 188 -4.65 19.17 22.24
CA PRO A 188 -5.20 19.82 23.44
C PRO A 188 -4.35 19.62 24.70
#